data_AF-A0A0X8NMD3-F1
#
_entry.id   AF-A0A0X8NMD3-F1
#
_cell.length_a   1.000
_cell.length_b   1.000
_cell.length_c   1.000
_cell.angle_alpha   90.00
_cell.angle_beta   90.00
_cell.angle_gamma   90.00
#
_symmetry.space_group_name_H-M   'P 1'
#
loop_
_entity.id
_entity.type
_entity.pdbx_description
1 polymer ?
#
loop_
_entity_poly.entity_id
_entity_poly.type
_entity_poly.pdbx_seq_one_letter_code
_entity_poly.pdbx_strand_id
1 'polypeptide(L)' 'GPFGLLQPLADGVKLFIKEPIRPSTSSPILFIATPILALLLAISIWTPLPIPFSLADLNLGLLFLLAMSSLAVYSI' A
#
# COMPACT_ATOMS: atom_id res chain seq x y z
N GLY A 1 -24.96 3.76 -2.82
CA GLY A 1 -25.56 3.21 -1.59
C GLY A 1 -26.09 4.33 -0.72
N PRO A 2 -26.92 4.05 0.30
CA PRO A 2 -27.41 5.09 1.21
C PRO A 2 -26.22 5.85 1.82
N PHE A 3 -26.32 7.19 1.87
CA PHE A 3 -25.28 8.10 2.38
C PHE A 3 -23.88 7.97 1.75
N GLY A 4 -23.74 7.33 0.58
CA GLY A 4 -22.44 7.24 -0.12
C GLY A 4 -21.46 6.21 0.46
N LEU A 5 -21.85 5.42 1.46
CA LEU A 5 -20.95 4.44 2.12
C LEU A 5 -20.33 3.40 1.18
N LEU A 6 -21.03 3.08 0.08
CA LEU A 6 -20.56 2.12 -0.92
C LEU A 6 -19.62 2.73 -1.97
N GLN A 7 -19.33 4.03 -1.89
CA GLN A 7 -18.50 4.73 -2.88
C GLN A 7 -17.08 4.15 -2.99
N PRO A 8 -16.34 3.87 -1.90
CA PRO A 8 -14.99 3.30 -2.01
C PRO A 8 -14.97 1.91 -2.67
N LEU A 9 -16.01 1.10 -2.38
CA LEU A 9 -16.17 -0.21 -3.01
C LEU A 9 -16.44 -0.07 -4.51
N ALA A 10 -17.37 0.82 -4.89
CA ALA A 10 -17.72 1.05 -6.29
C ALA A 10 -16.51 1.58 -7.10
N ASP A 11 -15.71 2.48 -6.53
CA ASP A 11 -14.50 2.99 -7.16
C ASP A 11 -13.42 1.89 -7.31
N GLY A 12 -13.27 1.02 -6.31
CA GLY A 12 -12.39 -0.14 -6.39
C GLY A 12 -12.80 -1.11 -7.51
N VAL A 13 -14.07 -1.52 -7.55
CA VAL A 13 -14.59 -2.39 -8.61
C VAL A 13 -14.41 -1.77 -9.99
N LYS A 14 -14.68 -0.46 -10.12
CA LYS A 14 -14.46 0.30 -11.36
C LYS A 14 -13.00 0.21 -11.83
N LEU A 15 -12.02 0.27 -10.92
CA LEU A 15 -10.61 0.15 -11.26
C LEU A 15 -10.21 -1.26 -11.68
N PHE A 16 -10.77 -2.31 -11.06
CA PHE A 16 -10.47 -3.70 -11.42
C PHE A 16 -11.00 -4.12 -12.80
N ILE A 17 -12.11 -3.52 -13.24
CA ILE A 17 -12.71 -3.79 -14.55
C ILE A 17 -12.01 -2.97 -15.66
N LYS A 18 -11.31 -1.90 -15.30
CA LYS A 18 -10.66 -1.00 -16.26
C LYS A 18 -9.54 -1.74 -17.00
N GLU A 19 -9.45 -1.52 -18.31
CA GLU A 19 -8.38 -2.07 -19.12
C GLU A 19 -7.01 -1.61 -18.60
N PRO A 20 -6.06 -2.54 -18.35
CA PRO A 20 -4.74 -2.20 -17.86
C PRO A 20 -3.89 -1.63 -19.01
N ILE A 21 -3.90 -0.31 -19.15
CA ILE A 21 -3.08 0.40 -20.13
C ILE A 21 -1.66 0.55 -19.58
N ARG A 22 -0.66 0.02 -20.29
CA ARG A 22 0.76 0.15 -19.95
C ARG A 22 1.47 0.98 -21.02
N PRO A 23 2.26 2.01 -20.65
CA PRO A 23 3.01 2.80 -21.62
C PRO A 23 4.06 1.94 -22.34
N SER A 24 4.18 2.11 -23.67
CA SER A 24 5.17 1.38 -24.48
C SER A 24 6.62 1.75 -24.15
N THR A 25 6.85 2.94 -23.60
CA THR A 25 8.17 3.44 -23.20
C THR A 25 8.55 3.11 -21.76
N SER A 26 7.69 2.41 -21.01
CA SER A 26 7.93 2.04 -19.62
C SER A 26 8.54 0.64 -19.48
N SER A 27 9.31 0.40 -18.42
CA SER A 27 9.71 -0.95 -18.08
C SER A 27 8.51 -1.71 -17.47
N PRO A 28 8.07 -2.85 -18.05
CA PRO A 28 6.86 -3.53 -17.58
C PRO A 28 6.98 -4.05 -16.14
N ILE A 29 8.19 -4.46 -15.75
CA ILE A 29 8.45 -5.02 -14.43
C ILE A 29 8.34 -3.93 -13.36
N LEU A 30 9.03 -2.80 -13.51
CA LEU A 30 8.97 -1.72 -12.51
C LEU A 30 7.57 -1.11 -12.44
N PHE A 31 6.90 -0.93 -13.58
CA PHE A 31 5.54 -0.37 -13.62
C PHE A 31 4.53 -1.17 -12.78
N ILE A 32 4.71 -2.48 -12.66
CA ILE A 32 3.86 -3.36 -11.83
C ILE A 32 4.42 -3.49 -10.40
N ALA A 33 5.75 -3.64 -10.26
CA ALA A 33 6.38 -3.88 -8.97
C ALA A 33 6.31 -2.66 -8.03
N THR A 34 6.46 -1.44 -8.55
CA THR A 34 6.45 -0.20 -7.78
C THR A 34 5.17 0.00 -6.95
N PRO A 35 3.94 -0.06 -7.52
CA PRO A 35 2.71 0.06 -6.73
C PRO A 35 2.49 -1.12 -5.75
N ILE A 36 2.98 -2.33 -6.09
CA ILE A 36 2.94 -3.47 -5.16
C ILE A 36 3.83 -3.20 -3.95
N LEU A 37 5.05 -2.71 -4.18
CA LEU A 37 5.98 -2.34 -3.13
C LEU A 37 5.39 -1.26 -2.22
N ALA A 38 4.80 -0.21 -2.80
CA ALA A 38 4.15 0.87 -2.04
C ALA A 38 3.07 0.31 -1.09
N LEU A 39 2.21 -0.58 -1.59
CA LEU A 39 1.15 -1.21 -0.81
C LEU A 39 1.71 -2.09 0.32
N LEU A 40 2.73 -2.91 0.03
CA LEU A 40 3.36 -3.79 1.02
C LEU A 40 4.00 -2.98 2.15
N LEU A 41 4.73 -1.90 1.82
CA LEU A 41 5.32 -1.02 2.81
C LEU A 41 4.24 -0.36 3.67
N ALA A 42 3.18 0.18 3.05
CA ALA A 42 2.09 0.82 3.77
C ALA A 42 1.38 -0.12 4.77
N ILE A 43 1.16 -1.38 4.39
CA ILE A 43 0.53 -2.37 5.28
C ILE A 43 1.50 -2.80 6.38
N SER A 44 2.79 -2.99 6.07
CA SER A 44 3.79 -3.44 7.05
C SER A 44 4.01 -2.46 8.21
N ILE A 45 3.79 -1.16 7.99
CA ILE A 45 3.90 -0.09 9.00
C ILE A 45 2.93 -0.33 10.17
N TRP A 46 1.82 -1.05 9.96
CA TRP A 46 0.85 -1.35 11.01
C TRP A 46 1.31 -2.43 11.99
N THR A 47 2.38 -3.18 11.70
CA THR A 47 2.78 -4.35 12.52
C THR A 47 3.12 -4.04 13.98
N PRO A 48 3.92 -3.00 14.32
CA PRO A 48 4.21 -2.66 15.73
C PRO A 48 3.15 -1.75 16.37
N LEU A 49 2.18 -1.22 15.61
CA LEU A 49 1.23 -0.24 16.14
C LEU A 49 0.21 -0.93 17.06
N PRO A 50 0.06 -0.50 18.33
CA PRO A 50 -0.85 -1.14 19.27
C PRO A 50 -2.28 -0.60 19.10
N ILE A 51 -3.14 -1.32 18.36
CA ILE A 51 -4.57 -0.98 18.23
C ILE A 51 -5.44 -2.26 18.16
N PRO A 52 -6.03 -2.77 19.26
CA PRO A 52 -5.73 -2.52 20.67
C PRO A 52 -4.46 -3.23 21.17
N PHE A 53 -3.98 -4.24 20.44
CA PHE A 53 -2.71 -4.95 20.68
C PHE A 53 -1.86 -4.86 19.42
N SER A 54 -0.53 -4.89 19.56
CA SER A 54 0.37 -4.97 18.41
C SER A 54 0.33 -6.36 17.79
N LEU A 55 0.56 -6.45 16.47
CA LEU A 55 0.73 -7.75 15.80
C LEU A 55 2.08 -8.37 16.16
N ALA A 56 3.10 -7.54 16.34
CA ALA A 56 4.41 -7.94 16.83
C ALA A 56 4.89 -6.92 17.86
N ASP A 57 5.27 -7.41 19.05
CA ASP A 57 5.91 -6.58 20.06
C ASP A 57 7.41 -6.46 19.76
N LEU A 58 7.80 -5.30 19.24
CA LEU A 58 9.16 -5.01 18.82
C LEU A 58 9.77 -3.98 19.76
N ASN A 59 10.85 -4.37 20.46
CA ASN A 59 11.63 -3.47 21.31
C ASN A 59 12.07 -2.18 20.59
N LEU A 60 12.27 -2.26 19.27
CA LEU A 60 12.71 -1.15 18.41
C LEU A 60 11.61 -0.74 17.41
N GLY A 61 10.34 -0.75 17.81
CA GLY A 61 9.21 -0.43 16.93
C GLY A 61 9.31 0.93 16.24
N LEU A 62 9.84 1.95 16.91
CA LEU A 62 10.05 3.28 16.30
C LEU A 62 11.15 3.27 15.23
N LEU A 63 12.25 2.54 15.44
CA LEU A 63 13.29 2.38 14.42
C LEU A 63 12.76 1.59 13.22
N PHE A 64 11.92 0.58 13.45
CA PHE A 64 11.23 -0.13 12.37
C PHE A 64 10.36 0.82 11.54
N LEU A 65 9.55 1.67 12.18
CA LEU A 65 8.73 2.66 11.48
C LEU A 65 9.57 3.61 10.63
N LEU A 66 10.68 4.13 11.18
CA LEU A 66 11.60 5.00 10.44
C LEU A 66 12.24 4.27 9.25
N ALA A 67 12.69 3.02 9.43
CA ALA A 67 13.27 2.21 8.36
C ALA A 67 12.26 1.90 7.24
N MET A 68 11.02 1.55 7.59
CA MET A 68 9.97 1.31 6.58
C MET A 68 9.58 2.60 5.86
N SER A 69 9.58 3.74 6.56
CA SER A 69 9.31 5.04 5.95
C SER A 69 10.40 5.47 4.95
N SER A 70 11.68 5.18 5.22
CA SER A 70 12.76 5.51 4.30
C SER A 70 12.74 4.64 3.02
N LEU A 71 12.27 3.40 3.13
CA LEU A 71 12.06 2.51 1.99
C LEU A 71 10.93 2.96 1.06
N ALA A 72 9.97 3.76 1.54
CA ALA A 72 8.83 4.22 0.73
C ALA A 72 9.26 5.07 -0.48
N VAL A 73 10.42 5.72 -0.42
CA VAL A 73 10.98 6.51 -1.54
C VAL A 73 11.24 5.65 -2.78
N TYR A 74 11.57 4.37 -2.61
CA TYR A 74 11.80 3.45 -3.74
C TYR A 74 10.51 2.99 -4.42
N SER A 75 9.36 3.27 -3.83
CA SER A 75 8.05 2.90 -4.36
C SER A 75 7.37 4.02 -5.16
N ILE A 76 8.12 5.10 -5.44
CA ILE A 76 7.73 6.25 -6.27
C ILE A 76 8.49 6.15 -7.59
#